data_AF-A0A9P5N3S8-F1
#
_entry.id   AF-A0A9P5N3S8-F1
#
_cell.length_a   1.000
_cell.length_b   1.000
_cell.length_c   1.000
_cell.angle_alpha   90.00
_cell.angle_beta   90.00
_cell.angle_gamma   90.00
#
_symmetry.space_group_name_H-M   'P 1'
#
loop_
_entity.id
_entity.type
_entity.pdbx_description
1 polymer ?
#
loop_
_entity_poly.entity_id
_entity_poly.type
_entity_poly.pdbx_seq_one_letter_code
_entity_poly.pdbx_strand_id
1 'polypeptide(L)'
;MNTLEDDGVEFPLGHFFPVASDNHDDSDLLLPAPAPPIHAEIIRIDFETQTHQTIALSLSVDAGPGCGGIAWPAGEVLASYISRRGSTLEGLNVLELGSGTGLVGLVAGYLGARVCITDQAPLIPIMERNISLNGLQSHVTATELDWAKPLPELLQLPDIVLAADCIYLEATFPLLVSTLVALVPQPPGRAPEVLLSYKKRRKADKRFFALLKTHFTWSSLVDDDVDDRAQERHDRGGITLLRLFRRP
;
A
#
# COMPACT_ATOMS: atom_id res chain seq x y z
N MET A 1 41.32 4.29 -11.19
CA MET A 1 40.55 5.54 -11.33
C MET A 1 39.91 5.50 -12.70
N ASN A 2 38.68 4.99 -12.79
CA ASN A 2 37.83 5.10 -13.97
C ASN A 2 36.42 5.29 -13.42
N THR A 3 35.87 6.47 -13.69
CA THR A 3 34.50 6.90 -13.42
C THR A 3 33.56 6.21 -14.40
N LEU A 4 32.56 5.49 -13.89
CA LEU A 4 31.44 5.00 -14.68
C LEU A 4 30.38 6.10 -14.70
N GLU A 5 30.03 6.51 -15.91
CA GLU A 5 28.93 7.42 -16.22
C GLU A 5 27.61 6.73 -15.90
N ASP A 6 26.74 7.46 -15.19
CA ASP A 6 25.42 7.07 -14.76
C ASP A 6 24.43 7.39 -15.89
N ASP A 7 23.99 6.37 -16.62
CA ASP A 7 22.95 6.48 -17.64
C ASP A 7 21.59 6.71 -16.97
N GLY A 8 21.33 7.97 -16.63
CA GLY A 8 20.08 8.45 -16.06
C GLY A 8 18.89 8.17 -16.97
N VAL A 9 18.11 7.16 -16.62
CA VAL A 9 16.77 6.95 -17.19
C VAL A 9 15.81 7.96 -16.55
N GLU A 10 15.55 9.06 -17.26
CA GLU A 10 14.51 10.03 -16.89
C GLU A 10 13.12 9.36 -16.93
N PHE A 11 12.48 9.27 -15.76
CA PHE A 11 11.06 8.97 -15.66
C PHE A 11 10.27 10.28 -15.74
N PRO A 12 9.27 10.41 -16.64
CA PRO A 12 8.51 11.64 -16.74
C PRO A 12 7.59 11.79 -15.52
N LEU A 13 8.02 12.63 -14.57
CA LEU A 13 7.21 13.13 -13.46
C LEU A 13 6.21 14.15 -14.01
N GLY A 14 5.09 13.64 -14.55
CA GLY A 14 3.97 14.44 -15.00
C GLY A 14 2.67 14.05 -14.29
N HIS A 15 2.11 15.02 -13.56
CA HIS A 15 0.69 15.17 -13.23
C HIS A 15 0.12 14.33 -12.06
N PHE A 16 0.37 14.80 -10.83
CA PHE A 16 -0.67 14.83 -9.81
C PHE A 16 -1.46 16.15 -9.96
N PHE A 17 -2.79 16.07 -9.79
CA PHE A 17 -3.85 17.08 -9.98
C PHE A 17 -4.57 17.08 -11.34
N PRO A 18 -5.93 17.04 -11.33
CA PRO A 18 -6.74 17.07 -12.55
C PRO A 18 -6.85 18.51 -13.08
N VAL A 19 -6.59 18.70 -14.37
CA VAL A 19 -6.90 19.95 -15.08
C VAL A 19 -8.41 20.00 -15.28
N ALA A 20 -9.08 20.96 -14.63
CA ALA A 20 -10.42 21.36 -15.01
C ALA A 20 -10.35 21.99 -16.41
N SER A 21 -11.09 21.42 -17.36
CA SER A 21 -11.31 22.05 -18.65
C SER A 21 -12.42 23.08 -18.49
N ASP A 22 -12.08 24.36 -18.55
CA ASP A 22 -12.99 25.34 -19.15
C ASP A 22 -12.17 26.46 -19.78
N ASN A 23 -12.47 26.70 -21.06
CA ASN A 23 -11.95 27.81 -21.82
C ASN A 23 -12.57 29.10 -21.28
N HIS A 24 -11.76 30.02 -20.77
CA HIS A 24 -11.89 31.44 -21.08
C HIS A 24 -10.58 32.17 -20.81
N ASP A 25 -10.29 33.08 -21.74
CA ASP A 25 -9.18 34.00 -21.83
C ASP A 25 -9.01 34.83 -20.54
N ASP A 26 -7.86 34.74 -19.86
CA ASP A 26 -7.34 35.85 -19.04
C ASP A 26 -5.85 35.68 -18.72
N SER A 27 -5.12 36.76 -18.94
CA SER A 27 -3.70 36.98 -18.69
C SER A 27 -3.31 36.84 -17.20
N ASP A 28 -2.09 36.36 -16.94
CA ASP A 28 -1.39 36.33 -15.64
C ASP A 28 -1.92 35.38 -14.53
N LEU A 29 -2.18 34.12 -14.88
CA LEU A 29 -2.18 33.04 -13.87
C LEU A 29 -0.74 32.53 -13.67
N LEU A 30 -0.07 33.03 -12.63
CA LEU A 30 1.11 32.37 -12.06
C LEU A 30 0.73 30.92 -11.75
N LEU A 31 1.23 29.98 -12.56
CA LEU A 31 1.14 28.56 -12.22
C LEU A 31 1.74 28.39 -10.81
N PRO A 32 1.03 27.72 -9.88
CA PRO A 32 1.61 27.44 -8.58
C PRO A 32 2.93 26.70 -8.80
N ALA A 33 4.00 27.17 -8.16
CA ALA A 33 5.28 26.50 -8.22
C ALA A 33 5.08 25.01 -7.85
N PRO A 34 5.71 24.06 -8.56
CA PRO A 34 5.64 22.66 -8.18
C PRO A 34 6.06 22.54 -6.72
N ALA A 35 5.25 21.84 -5.91
CA ALA A 35 5.58 21.62 -4.51
C ALA A 35 6.99 21.02 -4.42
N PRO A 36 7.84 21.48 -3.49
CA PRO A 36 9.17 20.91 -3.34
C PRO A 36 9.04 19.41 -3.08
N PRO A 37 9.93 18.57 -3.64
CA PRO A 37 9.95 17.15 -3.32
C PRO A 37 10.04 16.96 -1.80
N ILE A 38 9.14 16.13 -1.25
CA ILE A 38 9.11 15.81 0.18
C ILE A 38 10.39 15.05 0.48
N HIS A 39 11.26 15.64 1.29
CA HIS A 39 12.51 15.05 1.73
C HIS A 39 12.53 14.91 3.25
N ALA A 40 12.54 13.66 3.71
CA ALA A 40 12.75 13.30 5.11
C ALA A 40 11.84 14.04 6.11
N GLU A 41 10.57 14.22 5.77
CA GLU A 41 9.56 14.79 6.67
C GLU A 41 8.99 13.70 7.57
N ILE A 42 8.65 14.04 8.81
CA ILE A 42 7.87 13.16 9.70
C ILE A 42 6.45 13.70 9.76
N ILE A 43 5.50 12.93 9.23
CA ILE A 43 4.07 13.22 9.32
C ILE A 43 3.44 12.39 10.44
N ARG A 44 2.29 12.86 10.97
CA ARG A 44 1.48 12.10 11.93
C ARG A 44 0.17 11.71 11.26
N ILE A 45 -0.21 10.44 11.40
CA ILE A 45 -1.48 9.91 10.88
C ILE A 45 -2.17 9.14 12.00
N ASP A 46 -3.45 9.44 12.19
CA ASP A 46 -4.25 8.88 13.26
C ASP A 46 -5.38 8.01 12.69
N PHE A 47 -5.63 6.86 13.30
CA PHE A 47 -6.74 5.97 12.97
C PHE A 47 -7.58 5.67 14.20
N GLU A 48 -8.89 5.58 14.02
CA GLU A 48 -9.81 5.20 15.08
C GLU A 48 -10.08 3.70 15.06
N THR A 49 -10.09 3.09 16.24
CA THR A 49 -10.46 1.67 16.43
C THR A 49 -11.96 1.51 16.65
N GLN A 50 -12.48 0.28 16.58
CA GLN A 50 -13.87 -0.03 16.96
C GLN A 50 -14.24 0.38 18.39
N THR A 51 -13.26 0.60 19.28
CA THR A 51 -13.48 0.99 20.67
C THR A 51 -13.26 2.48 20.93
N HIS A 52 -13.22 3.31 19.88
CA HIS A 52 -12.93 4.75 19.93
C HIS A 52 -11.56 5.10 20.53
N GLN A 53 -10.65 4.14 20.60
CA GLN A 53 -9.24 4.40 20.86
C GLN A 53 -8.53 4.85 19.58
N THR A 54 -7.57 5.75 19.71
CA THR A 54 -6.77 6.28 18.59
C THR A 54 -5.44 5.54 18.48
N ILE A 55 -5.13 5.08 17.27
CA ILE A 55 -3.79 4.64 16.86
C ILE A 55 -3.11 5.84 16.21
N ALA A 56 -2.10 6.41 16.86
CA ALA A 56 -1.35 7.55 16.33
C ALA A 56 0.03 7.08 15.85
N LEU A 57 0.29 7.16 14.54
CA LEU A 57 1.56 6.77 13.94
C LEU A 57 2.37 7.99 13.51
N SER A 58 3.68 7.92 13.70
CA SER A 58 4.66 8.85 13.11
C SER A 58 5.33 8.18 11.91
N LEU A 59 5.21 8.78 10.73
CA LEU A 59 5.80 8.24 9.50
C LEU A 59 6.82 9.20 8.94
N SER A 60 8.05 8.73 8.78
CA SER A 60 9.01 9.30 7.86
C SER A 60 8.51 9.10 6.43
N VAL A 61 8.47 10.18 5.67
CA VAL A 61 8.14 10.20 4.24
C VAL A 61 9.27 10.84 3.45
N ASP A 62 9.60 10.23 2.31
CA ASP A 62 10.64 10.70 1.40
C ASP A 62 10.29 10.27 -0.03
N ALA A 63 10.08 11.23 -0.92
CA ALA A 63 9.81 10.95 -2.33
C ALA A 63 11.09 10.63 -3.13
N GLY A 64 12.29 10.78 -2.53
CA GLY A 64 13.59 10.57 -3.18
C GLY A 64 13.76 9.18 -3.82
N PRO A 65 13.45 8.07 -3.12
CA PRO A 65 13.49 6.72 -3.70
C PRO A 65 12.37 6.43 -4.72
N GLY A 66 11.53 7.41 -5.05
CA GLY A 66 10.35 7.28 -5.89
C GLY A 66 9.04 7.35 -5.10
N CYS A 67 7.93 7.00 -5.76
CA CYS A 67 6.58 7.08 -5.18
C CYS A 67 6.35 6.19 -3.95
N GLY A 68 7.20 5.20 -3.67
CA GLY A 68 7.03 4.27 -2.55
C GLY A 68 7.26 4.89 -1.17
N GLY A 69 8.01 5.99 -1.07
CA GLY A 69 8.34 6.59 0.23
C GLY A 69 7.30 7.60 0.75
N ILE A 70 6.11 7.67 0.16
CA ILE A 70 4.99 8.49 0.65
C ILE A 70 3.77 7.63 1.01
N ALA A 71 2.94 8.12 1.93
CA ALA A 71 1.65 7.49 2.24
C ALA A 71 0.65 7.75 1.11
N TRP A 72 -0.04 6.70 0.67
CA TRP A 72 -1.01 6.77 -0.43
C TRP A 72 -2.44 6.64 0.09
N PRO A 73 -3.43 7.31 -0.53
CA PRO A 73 -4.82 7.25 -0.10
C PRO A 73 -5.41 5.83 0.00
N ALA A 74 -5.01 4.92 -0.90
CA ALA A 74 -5.48 3.54 -0.82
C ALA A 74 -4.89 2.80 0.39
N GLY A 75 -3.68 3.16 0.82
CA GLY A 75 -3.04 2.71 2.06
C GLY A 75 -3.77 3.24 3.29
N GLU A 76 -4.12 4.51 3.33
CA GLU A 76 -4.92 5.09 4.42
C GLU A 76 -6.30 4.43 4.56
N VAL A 77 -6.98 4.17 3.45
CA VAL A 77 -8.27 3.45 3.45
C VAL A 77 -8.11 2.03 4.00
N LEU A 78 -7.08 1.30 3.57
CA LEU A 78 -6.83 -0.05 4.09
C LEU A 78 -6.42 -0.01 5.57
N ALA A 79 -5.56 0.92 5.97
CA ALA A 79 -5.13 1.10 7.35
C ALA A 79 -6.31 1.43 8.27
N SER A 80 -7.25 2.27 7.82
CA SER A 80 -8.50 2.56 8.52
C SER A 80 -9.38 1.32 8.68
N TYR A 81 -9.51 0.50 7.63
CA TYR A 81 -10.22 -0.77 7.74
C TYR A 81 -9.54 -1.73 8.73
N ILE A 82 -8.22 -1.81 8.71
CA ILE A 82 -7.42 -2.64 9.63
C ILE A 82 -7.53 -2.12 11.07
N SER A 83 -7.50 -0.81 11.33
CA SER A 83 -7.63 -0.25 12.68
C SER A 83 -8.95 -0.65 13.35
N ARG A 84 -10.02 -0.77 12.56
CA ARG A 84 -11.32 -1.26 13.02
C ARG A 84 -11.31 -2.75 13.35
N ARG A 85 -10.41 -3.59 12.83
CA ARG A 85 -10.39 -5.03 13.18
C ARG A 85 -10.04 -5.29 14.65
N GLY A 86 -9.42 -4.33 15.33
CA GLY A 86 -9.14 -4.41 16.77
C GLY A 86 -8.32 -5.66 17.15
N SER A 87 -8.63 -6.25 18.30
CA SER A 87 -7.91 -7.41 18.85
C SER A 87 -8.04 -8.70 18.01
N THR A 88 -8.87 -8.73 16.96
CA THR A 88 -8.96 -9.89 16.07
C THR A 88 -7.67 -10.15 15.27
N LEU A 89 -6.75 -9.19 15.26
CA LEU A 89 -5.43 -9.32 14.63
C LEU A 89 -4.35 -9.83 15.58
N GLU A 90 -4.60 -9.89 16.88
CA GLU A 90 -3.60 -10.26 17.87
C GLU A 90 -3.04 -11.67 17.60
N GLY A 91 -1.70 -11.76 17.48
CA GLY A 91 -0.98 -13.00 17.24
C GLY A 91 -1.06 -13.57 15.81
N LEU A 92 -1.87 -12.99 14.92
CA LEU A 92 -1.94 -13.40 13.51
C LEU A 92 -0.65 -13.04 12.77
N ASN A 93 -0.25 -13.89 11.83
CA ASN A 93 0.85 -13.62 10.92
C ASN A 93 0.32 -12.83 9.72
N VAL A 94 0.86 -11.63 9.50
CA VAL A 94 0.45 -10.72 8.42
C VAL A 94 1.64 -10.49 7.49
N LEU A 95 1.41 -10.58 6.18
CA LEU A 95 2.37 -10.21 5.15
C LEU A 95 1.82 -9.03 4.36
N GLU A 96 2.55 -7.93 4.28
CA GLU A 96 2.20 -6.80 3.41
C GLU A 96 3.12 -6.79 2.17
N LEU A 97 2.52 -6.72 0.99
CA LEU A 97 3.20 -6.58 -0.31
C LEU A 97 3.19 -5.12 -0.75
N GLY A 98 4.33 -4.61 -1.20
CA GLY A 98 4.43 -3.24 -1.72
C GLY A 98 4.11 -2.19 -0.65
N SER A 99 4.75 -2.33 0.52
CA SER A 99 4.36 -1.62 1.74
C SER A 99 4.73 -0.14 1.71
N GLY A 100 5.67 0.27 0.86
CA GLY A 100 6.17 1.65 0.78
C GLY A 100 6.67 2.17 2.13
N THR A 101 5.91 3.05 2.76
CA THR A 101 6.20 3.58 4.11
C THR A 101 5.93 2.58 5.23
N GLY A 102 5.22 1.48 4.96
CA GLY A 102 4.79 0.47 5.93
C GLY A 102 3.50 0.82 6.67
N LEU A 103 2.77 1.87 6.27
CA LEU A 103 1.63 2.40 7.01
C LEU A 103 0.61 1.33 7.45
N VAL A 104 0.17 0.46 6.53
CA VAL A 104 -0.89 -0.52 6.84
C VAL A 104 -0.38 -1.59 7.79
N GLY A 105 0.80 -2.15 7.53
CA GLY A 105 1.44 -3.13 8.39
C GLY A 105 1.78 -2.60 9.77
N LEU A 106 2.13 -1.32 9.90
CA LEU A 106 2.34 -0.68 11.21
C LEU A 106 1.04 -0.60 12.01
N VAL A 107 -0.10 -0.30 11.38
CA VAL A 107 -1.41 -0.35 12.06
C VAL A 107 -1.73 -1.78 12.51
N ALA A 108 -1.49 -2.79 11.66
CA ALA A 108 -1.69 -4.19 12.05
C ALA A 108 -0.78 -4.60 13.21
N GLY A 109 0.49 -4.18 13.20
CA GLY A 109 1.46 -4.45 14.27
C GLY A 109 1.07 -3.78 15.59
N TYR A 110 0.56 -2.54 15.54
CA TYR A 110 0.03 -1.85 16.72
C TYR A 110 -1.14 -2.62 17.36
N LEU A 111 -1.94 -3.34 16.56
CA LEU A 111 -3.03 -4.19 17.01
C LEU A 111 -2.58 -5.60 17.48
N GLY A 112 -1.28 -5.84 17.60
CA GLY A 112 -0.73 -7.10 18.14
C GLY A 112 -0.45 -8.19 17.09
N ALA A 113 -0.56 -7.89 15.80
CA ALA A 113 -0.18 -8.85 14.76
C ALA A 113 1.35 -9.02 14.67
N ARG A 114 1.79 -10.19 14.19
CA ARG A 114 3.17 -10.43 13.77
C ARG A 114 3.28 -10.14 12.27
N VAL A 115 3.87 -9.01 11.93
CA VAL A 115 3.82 -8.43 10.58
C VAL A 115 5.18 -8.48 9.91
N CYS A 116 5.21 -8.99 8.68
CA CYS A 116 6.32 -8.79 7.76
C CYS A 116 5.86 -7.79 6.67
N ILE A 117 6.40 -6.57 6.72
CA ILE A 117 6.20 -5.59 5.65
C ILE A 117 7.28 -5.77 4.60
N THR A 118 6.87 -5.86 3.34
CA THR A 118 7.78 -6.13 2.22
C THR A 118 7.67 -5.12 1.10
N ASP A 119 8.81 -4.82 0.48
CA ASP A 119 8.94 -3.98 -0.70
C ASP A 119 10.29 -4.26 -1.40
N GLN A 120 10.65 -3.46 -2.40
CA GLN A 120 11.95 -3.50 -3.05
C GLN A 120 13.05 -2.98 -2.10
N ALA A 121 14.29 -3.45 -2.31
CA ALA A 121 15.45 -3.11 -1.47
C ALA A 121 15.63 -1.60 -1.13
N PRO A 122 15.38 -0.65 -2.05
CA PRO A 122 15.50 0.79 -1.75
C PRO A 122 14.53 1.31 -0.68
N LEU A 123 13.42 0.60 -0.41
CA LEU A 123 12.39 1.01 0.54
C LEU A 123 12.61 0.41 1.94
N ILE A 124 13.52 -0.55 2.10
CA ILE A 124 13.79 -1.16 3.41
C ILE A 124 14.21 -0.12 4.46
N PRO A 125 15.12 0.85 4.18
CA PRO A 125 15.54 1.81 5.20
C PRO A 125 14.41 2.70 5.73
N ILE A 126 13.47 3.12 4.88
CA ILE A 126 12.33 3.95 5.32
C ILE A 126 11.34 3.12 6.13
N MET A 127 11.11 1.86 5.75
CA MET A 127 10.29 0.93 6.51
C MET A 127 10.87 0.66 7.91
N GLU A 128 12.16 0.35 8.01
CA GLU A 128 12.84 0.13 9.31
C GLU A 128 12.82 1.38 10.21
N ARG A 129 13.00 2.55 9.60
CA ARG A 129 12.86 3.84 10.29
C ARG A 129 11.45 4.01 10.84
N ASN A 130 10.42 3.73 10.05
CA ASN A 130 9.02 3.87 10.47
C ASN A 130 8.62 2.84 11.53
N ILE A 131 9.12 1.60 11.46
CA ILE A 131 8.98 0.63 12.55
C ILE A 131 9.57 1.21 13.85
N SER A 132 10.78 1.76 13.76
CA SER A 132 11.50 2.28 14.92
C SER A 132 10.85 3.53 15.53
N LEU A 133 10.35 4.44 14.69
CA LEU A 133 9.63 5.65 15.12
C LEU A 133 8.38 5.34 15.95
N ASN A 134 7.78 4.17 15.74
CA ASN A 134 6.56 3.74 16.42
C ASN A 134 6.80 2.67 17.50
N GLY A 135 8.06 2.28 17.76
CA GLY A 135 8.38 1.28 18.78
C GLY A 135 7.84 -0.14 18.47
N LEU A 136 7.66 -0.47 17.19
CA LEU A 136 6.98 -1.70 16.75
C LEU A 136 7.94 -2.85 16.39
N GLN A 137 9.22 -2.77 16.75
CA GLN A 137 10.25 -3.75 16.39
C GLN A 137 9.96 -5.18 16.90
N SER A 138 9.14 -5.32 17.94
CA SER A 138 8.73 -6.62 18.48
C SER A 138 7.61 -7.29 17.68
N HIS A 139 6.91 -6.53 16.83
CA HIS A 139 5.72 -6.95 16.10
C HIS A 139 5.91 -6.88 14.58
N VAL A 140 6.73 -5.95 14.09
CA VAL A 140 6.87 -5.64 12.67
C VAL A 140 8.33 -5.77 12.25
N THR A 141 8.56 -6.49 11.15
CA THR A 141 9.87 -6.61 10.48
C THR A 141 9.76 -6.14 9.03
N ALA A 142 10.81 -5.50 8.52
CA ALA A 142 10.92 -5.13 7.10
C ALA A 142 11.82 -6.12 6.35
N THR A 143 11.43 -6.54 5.14
CA THR A 143 12.24 -7.47 4.33
C THR A 143 12.04 -7.21 2.83
N GLU A 144 13.06 -7.47 2.02
CA GLU A 144 12.94 -7.41 0.56
C GLU A 144 12.02 -8.52 0.04
N LEU A 145 11.04 -8.16 -0.78
CA LEU A 145 10.30 -9.11 -1.60
C LEU A 145 10.10 -8.53 -2.99
N ASP A 146 10.91 -9.01 -3.92
CA ASP A 146 10.79 -8.71 -5.34
C ASP A 146 9.82 -9.69 -5.99
N TRP A 147 8.69 -9.19 -6.51
CA TRP A 147 7.66 -9.99 -7.17
C TRP A 147 8.17 -10.73 -8.42
N ALA A 148 9.32 -10.34 -8.98
CA ALA A 148 9.97 -11.05 -10.09
C ALA A 148 10.75 -12.30 -9.64
N LYS A 149 10.97 -12.49 -8.34
CA LYS A 149 11.72 -13.62 -7.78
C LYS A 149 10.77 -14.63 -7.11
N PRO A 150 11.17 -15.90 -6.97
CA PRO A 150 10.43 -16.86 -6.16
C PRO A 150 10.28 -16.38 -4.71
N LEU A 151 9.19 -16.78 -4.05
CA LEU A 151 9.02 -16.52 -2.62
C LEU A 151 10.19 -17.14 -1.82
N PRO A 152 10.66 -16.50 -0.74
CA PRO A 152 11.69 -17.07 0.12
C PRO A 152 11.25 -18.44 0.66
N GLU A 153 12.15 -19.43 0.63
CA GLU A 153 11.83 -20.80 1.11
C GLU A 153 11.39 -20.85 2.58
N LEU A 154 11.89 -19.91 3.39
CA LEU A 154 11.58 -19.79 4.82
C LEU A 154 10.33 -18.96 5.10
N LEU A 155 9.65 -18.41 4.07
CA LEU A 155 8.44 -17.63 4.26
C LEU A 155 7.31 -18.55 4.75
N GLN A 156 6.89 -18.34 5.99
CA GLN A 156 5.71 -18.99 6.52
C GLN A 156 4.46 -18.43 5.84
N LEU A 157 3.50 -19.30 5.50
CA LEU A 157 2.24 -18.85 4.93
C LEU A 157 1.53 -17.95 5.95
N PRO A 158 1.17 -16.71 5.55
CA PRO A 158 0.52 -15.78 6.45
C PRO A 158 -0.95 -16.16 6.68
N ASP A 159 -1.53 -15.61 7.72
CA ASP A 159 -2.97 -15.64 7.95
C ASP A 159 -3.68 -14.57 7.12
N ILE A 160 -3.02 -13.43 6.91
CA ILE A 160 -3.52 -12.30 6.12
C ILE A 160 -2.42 -11.78 5.18
N VAL A 161 -2.77 -11.56 3.92
CA VAL A 161 -1.98 -10.81 2.95
C VAL A 161 -2.62 -9.44 2.73
N LEU A 162 -1.84 -8.39 2.87
CA LEU A 162 -2.23 -7.00 2.63
C LEU A 162 -1.53 -6.48 1.38
N ALA A 163 -2.24 -5.71 0.56
CA ALA A 163 -1.65 -4.97 -0.55
C ALA A 163 -2.40 -3.65 -0.74
N ALA A 164 -1.71 -2.54 -0.62
CA ALA A 164 -2.28 -1.21 -0.83
C ALA A 164 -1.58 -0.51 -2.00
N ASP A 165 -2.38 -0.03 -2.94
CA ASP A 165 -1.95 0.78 -4.08
C ASP A 165 -0.88 0.16 -5.00
N CYS A 166 -0.71 -1.16 -4.97
CA CYS A 166 0.24 -1.90 -5.79
C CYS A 166 -0.10 -1.93 -7.30
N ILE A 167 -1.28 -1.47 -7.70
CA ILE A 167 -1.78 -1.51 -9.09
C ILE A 167 -1.56 -0.15 -9.74
N TYR A 168 -0.34 0.11 -10.21
CA TYR A 168 0.00 1.36 -10.90
C TYR A 168 0.97 1.19 -12.07
N LEU A 169 1.89 0.23 -11.99
CA LEU A 169 2.87 -0.08 -13.05
C LEU A 169 2.45 -1.34 -13.79
N GLU A 170 2.06 -1.21 -15.06
CA GLU A 170 1.48 -2.32 -15.81
C GLU A 170 2.43 -3.53 -15.97
N ALA A 171 3.73 -3.27 -16.11
CA ALA A 171 4.75 -4.30 -16.24
C ALA A 171 4.80 -5.26 -15.02
N THR A 172 4.36 -4.81 -13.84
CA THR A 172 4.39 -5.62 -12.61
C THR A 172 3.09 -6.39 -12.37
N PHE A 173 2.03 -6.17 -13.17
CA PHE A 173 0.74 -6.83 -12.95
C PHE A 173 0.83 -8.37 -12.96
N PRO A 174 1.51 -9.02 -13.93
CA PRO A 174 1.64 -10.48 -13.90
C PRO A 174 2.46 -10.98 -12.69
N LEU A 175 3.46 -10.21 -12.28
CA LEU A 175 4.36 -10.55 -11.16
C LEU A 175 3.60 -10.53 -9.83
N LEU A 176 2.79 -9.48 -9.59
CA LEU A 176 1.95 -9.38 -8.40
C LEU A 176 0.90 -10.51 -8.37
N VAL A 177 0.26 -10.82 -9.50
CA VAL A 177 -0.70 -11.93 -9.58
C VAL A 177 -0.03 -13.27 -9.28
N SER A 178 1.17 -13.52 -9.83
CA SER A 178 1.96 -14.73 -9.55
C SER A 178 2.34 -14.85 -8.08
N THR A 179 2.77 -13.74 -7.47
CA THR A 179 3.08 -13.66 -6.03
C THR A 179 1.86 -14.01 -5.19
N LEU A 180 0.69 -13.42 -5.48
CA LEU A 180 -0.57 -13.75 -4.81
C LEU A 180 -0.96 -15.22 -4.99
N VAL A 181 -0.74 -15.80 -6.18
CA VAL A 181 -0.98 -17.24 -6.41
C VAL A 181 -0.10 -18.09 -5.51
N ALA A 182 1.18 -17.78 -5.40
CA ALA A 182 2.14 -18.54 -4.60
C ALA A 182 1.85 -18.44 -3.09
N LEU A 183 1.32 -17.29 -2.63
CA LEU A 183 0.92 -17.08 -1.24
C LEU A 183 -0.40 -17.77 -0.87
N VAL A 184 -1.19 -18.23 -1.84
CA VAL A 184 -2.50 -18.86 -1.61
C VAL A 184 -2.56 -20.23 -2.31
N PRO A 185 -1.78 -21.24 -1.84
CA PRO A 185 -1.67 -22.55 -2.49
C PRO A 185 -2.96 -23.39 -2.43
N GLN A 186 -3.08 -24.35 -3.37
CA GLN A 186 -4.21 -25.28 -3.51
C GLN A 186 -3.76 -26.75 -3.34
N PRO A 187 -4.57 -27.65 -2.73
CA PRO A 187 -5.79 -27.34 -1.97
C PRO A 187 -5.43 -26.67 -0.64
N PRO A 188 -6.12 -25.61 -0.20
CA PRO A 188 -5.78 -24.94 1.03
C PRO A 188 -6.17 -25.82 2.23
N GLY A 189 -5.21 -26.10 3.12
CA GLY A 189 -5.53 -26.49 4.49
C GLY A 189 -6.17 -25.33 5.25
N ARG A 190 -5.49 -24.17 5.27
CA ARG A 190 -5.96 -22.88 5.75
C ARG A 190 -5.49 -21.81 4.76
N ALA A 191 -6.39 -21.24 3.98
CA ALA A 191 -6.04 -20.19 3.01
C ALA A 191 -5.87 -18.85 3.73
N PRO A 192 -4.83 -18.05 3.43
CA PRO A 192 -4.77 -16.68 3.90
C PRO A 192 -5.96 -15.86 3.41
N GLU A 193 -6.43 -14.93 4.25
CA GLU A 193 -7.27 -13.84 3.79
C GLU A 193 -6.42 -12.85 2.99
N VAL A 194 -6.87 -12.41 1.82
CA VAL A 194 -6.16 -11.42 1.01
C VAL A 194 -7.00 -10.15 0.90
N LEU A 195 -6.46 -9.04 1.39
CA LEU A 195 -7.07 -7.72 1.33
C LEU A 195 -6.27 -6.80 0.41
N LEU A 196 -6.95 -6.24 -0.58
CA LEU A 196 -6.37 -5.40 -1.61
C LEU A 196 -7.11 -4.07 -1.67
N SER A 197 -6.41 -2.97 -1.44
CA SER A 197 -6.95 -1.62 -1.65
C SER A 197 -6.26 -0.98 -2.85
N TYR A 198 -7.03 -0.41 -3.77
CA TYR A 198 -6.46 0.27 -4.93
C TYR A 198 -7.32 1.45 -5.38
N LYS A 199 -6.66 2.47 -5.94
CA LYS A 199 -7.32 3.56 -6.64
C LYS A 199 -7.36 3.25 -8.14
N LYS A 200 -8.54 3.23 -8.74
CA LYS A 200 -8.67 3.15 -10.20
C LYS A 200 -8.14 4.45 -10.82
N ARG A 201 -7.06 4.35 -11.59
CA ARG A 201 -6.41 5.51 -12.23
C ARG A 201 -6.58 5.47 -13.73
N ARG A 202 -6.45 4.30 -14.35
CA ARG A 202 -6.32 4.15 -15.81
C ARG A 202 -7.19 3.02 -16.33
N LYS A 203 -7.49 3.05 -17.63
CA LYS A 203 -8.15 1.92 -18.30
C LYS A 203 -7.28 0.66 -18.26
N ALA A 204 -5.95 0.83 -18.21
CA ALA A 204 -4.96 -0.25 -18.13
C ALA A 204 -5.13 -1.13 -16.89
N ASP A 205 -5.63 -0.59 -15.78
CA ASP A 205 -5.88 -1.33 -14.52
C ASP A 205 -6.80 -2.55 -14.75
N LYS A 206 -7.66 -2.52 -15.77
CA LYS A 206 -8.48 -3.67 -16.17
C LYS A 206 -7.66 -4.90 -16.57
N ARG A 207 -6.44 -4.71 -17.05
CA ARG A 207 -5.52 -5.81 -17.41
C ARG A 207 -5.09 -6.60 -16.18
N PHE A 208 -4.82 -5.92 -15.05
CA PHE A 208 -4.57 -6.59 -13.78
C PHE A 208 -5.75 -7.49 -13.39
N PHE A 209 -6.98 -6.98 -13.39
CA PHE A 209 -8.17 -7.78 -13.05
C PHE A 209 -8.46 -8.89 -14.06
N ALA A 210 -8.08 -8.72 -15.34
CA ALA A 210 -8.19 -9.76 -16.34
C ALA A 210 -7.23 -10.92 -16.10
N LEU A 211 -6.04 -10.66 -15.54
CA LEU A 211 -5.10 -11.67 -15.07
C LEU A 211 -5.56 -12.27 -13.74
N LEU A 212 -6.00 -11.43 -12.79
CA LEU A 212 -6.40 -11.88 -11.46
C LEU A 212 -7.60 -12.85 -11.51
N LYS A 213 -8.59 -12.61 -12.37
CA LYS A 213 -9.83 -13.41 -12.46
C LYS A 213 -9.62 -14.87 -12.89
N THR A 214 -8.47 -15.20 -13.49
CA THR A 214 -8.14 -16.60 -13.85
C THR A 214 -7.83 -17.44 -12.61
N HIS A 215 -7.49 -16.78 -11.51
CA HIS A 215 -6.97 -17.40 -10.29
C HIS A 215 -7.78 -17.08 -9.03
N PHE A 216 -8.45 -15.93 -9.01
CA PHE A 216 -9.20 -15.44 -7.87
C PHE A 216 -10.61 -14.96 -8.28
N THR A 217 -11.54 -15.03 -7.33
CA THR A 217 -12.74 -14.20 -7.27
C THR A 217 -12.56 -13.14 -6.18
N TRP A 218 -13.39 -12.11 -6.14
CA TRP A 218 -13.31 -11.09 -5.10
C TRP A 218 -14.67 -10.46 -4.80
N SER A 219 -14.80 -9.91 -3.59
CA SER A 219 -15.92 -9.07 -3.18
C SER A 219 -15.42 -7.68 -2.79
N SER A 220 -16.21 -6.65 -3.06
CA SER A 220 -15.94 -5.32 -2.50
C SER A 220 -16.28 -5.33 -1.01
N LEU A 221 -15.39 -4.78 -0.20
CA LEU A 221 -15.71 -4.46 1.19
C LEU A 221 -16.27 -3.03 1.17
N VAL A 222 -17.58 -2.93 1.42
CA VAL A 222 -18.20 -1.65 1.76
C VAL A 222 -17.97 -1.48 3.26
N ASP A 223 -17.45 -0.34 3.64
CA ASP A 223 -17.25 -0.03 5.05
C ASP A 223 -18.46 0.83 5.42
N ASP A 224 -19.50 0.15 5.91
CA ASP A 224 -20.79 0.75 6.24
C ASP A 224 -20.69 1.72 7.45
N ASP A 225 -19.56 1.71 8.16
CA ASP A 225 -19.29 2.49 9.38
C ASP A 225 -18.18 3.56 9.20
N VAL A 226 -17.89 3.98 7.97
CA VAL A 226 -17.06 5.18 7.77
C VAL A 226 -17.91 6.38 8.16
N ASP A 227 -17.73 6.83 9.41
CA ASP A 227 -18.35 8.03 9.98
C ASP A 227 -18.38 9.18 8.96
N ASP A 228 -19.49 9.92 8.89
CA ASP A 228 -19.72 10.99 7.92
C ASP A 228 -18.57 12.04 7.93
N ARG A 229 -17.84 12.17 9.04
CA ARG A 229 -16.66 13.03 9.19
C ARG A 229 -15.40 12.49 8.51
N ALA A 230 -15.23 11.16 8.50
CA ALA A 230 -14.24 10.50 7.67
C ALA A 230 -14.70 10.53 6.20
N GLN A 231 -16.00 10.41 5.93
CA GLN A 231 -16.57 10.52 4.59
C GLN A 231 -16.34 11.90 3.94
N GLU A 232 -16.37 13.01 4.70
CA GLU A 232 -16.07 14.36 4.21
C GLU A 232 -14.58 14.59 3.89
N ARG A 233 -13.65 13.90 4.57
CA ARG A 233 -12.21 13.87 4.20
C ARG A 233 -11.90 12.84 3.11
N HIS A 234 -12.71 11.80 3.02
CA HIS A 234 -12.61 10.69 2.07
C HIS A 234 -13.72 10.76 1.02
N ASP A 235 -13.88 11.90 0.34
CA ASP A 235 -14.63 11.92 -0.92
C ASP A 235 -13.92 10.95 -1.89
N ARG A 236 -14.41 9.70 -1.94
CA ARG A 236 -13.70 8.54 -2.49
C ARG A 236 -13.56 8.72 -3.99
N GLY A 237 -12.48 9.37 -4.41
CA GLY A 237 -12.04 9.52 -5.79
C GLY A 237 -11.64 8.20 -6.46
N GLY A 238 -12.48 7.16 -6.38
CA GLY A 238 -12.31 5.87 -7.05
C GLY A 238 -11.43 4.85 -6.33
N ILE A 239 -11.35 4.89 -4.98
CA ILE A 239 -10.63 3.87 -4.18
C ILE A 239 -11.58 2.73 -3.81
N THR A 240 -11.15 1.50 -4.03
CA THR A 240 -11.90 0.29 -3.73
C THR A 240 -11.08 -0.63 -2.83
N LEU A 241 -11.73 -1.15 -1.78
CA LEU A 241 -11.20 -2.21 -0.94
C LEU A 241 -11.83 -3.55 -1.35
N LEU A 242 -10.99 -4.56 -1.58
CA LEU A 242 -11.36 -5.87 -2.08
C LEU A 242 -10.88 -6.97 -1.15
N ARG A 243 -11.70 -8.01 -0.99
CA ARG A 243 -11.29 -9.30 -0.41
C ARG A 243 -11.22 -10.34 -1.52
N LEU A 244 -10.08 -11.03 -1.66
CA LEU A 244 -9.87 -12.03 -2.71
C LEU A 244 -10.07 -13.44 -2.17
N PHE A 245 -10.57 -14.32 -3.04
CA PHE A 245 -10.80 -15.73 -2.76
C PHE A 245 -10.18 -16.56 -3.87
N ARG A 246 -9.35 -17.53 -3.50
CA ARG A 246 -8.69 -18.42 -4.47
C ARG A 246 -9.72 -19.29 -5.17
N ARG A 247 -9.66 -19.37 -6.51
CA ARG A 247 -10.48 -20.30 -7.28
C ARG A 247 -9.98 -21.74 -7.07
N PRO A 248 -10.89 -22.73 -7.04
CA PRO A 248 -10.52 -24.14 -7.07
C PRO A 248 -9.64 -24.49 -8.28
#